data_AF-A0A2H3CR28-F1
#
_entry.id   AF-A0A2H3CR28-F1
#
_cell.length_a   1.000
_cell.length_b   1.000
_cell.length_c   1.000
_cell.angle_alpha   90.00
_cell.angle_beta   90.00
_cell.angle_gamma   90.00
#
_symmetry.space_group_name_H-M   'P 1'
#
loop_
_entity.id
_entity.type
_entity.pdbx_description
1 polymer ?
#
loop_
_entity_poly.entity_id
_entity_poly.type
_entity_poly.pdbx_seq_one_letter_code
_entity_poly.pdbx_strand_id
1 'polypeptide(L)'
;MYTTHKVTKPRDRLIAFSGIVEHFQEVWPDSKYIASLWSHQLPKSLLWHSCSPSEPRPPSYCAPSWSWASIDSGVENFNGSQSCYGMVHLEDIDEGQDYEYAVCVVQFCNAETNTHGEITNGCLILDANLWKAVWDPVQEVLTDVPSVQTYHSAKISPLVSEKGVTEHGMGTVSCDAAEPISQEIGEVYLAIVTATSEALFGLVLVLATNKITNTQEDAFINSFHHVGVFALSLKTDVDDTWKNSSEYQHIKII
;
A
#
# COMPACT_ATOMS: atom_id res chain seq x y z
N MET A 1 -1.74 11.41 10.97
CA MET A 1 -2.96 11.14 10.18
C MET A 1 -4.17 11.26 11.09
N TYR A 2 -5.17 12.07 10.76
CA TYR A 2 -6.42 12.21 11.54
C TYR A 2 -7.53 11.47 10.79
N THR A 3 -7.90 10.26 11.23
CA THR A 3 -8.68 9.32 10.41
C THR A 3 -9.88 8.70 11.14
N THR A 4 -10.13 9.04 12.40
CA THR A 4 -11.05 8.29 13.29
C THR A 4 -12.52 8.72 13.26
N HIS A 5 -12.99 9.48 12.27
CA HIS A 5 -14.40 9.85 12.16
C HIS A 5 -15.06 9.27 10.91
N LYS A 6 -16.05 8.38 11.11
CA LYS A 6 -17.01 7.99 10.05
C LYS A 6 -17.71 9.25 9.55
N VAL A 7 -17.43 9.64 8.32
CA VAL A 7 -18.06 10.81 7.70
C VAL A 7 -19.37 10.34 7.05
N THR A 8 -20.49 10.98 7.37
CA THR A 8 -21.82 10.60 6.86
C THR A 8 -21.91 10.55 5.32
N LYS A 9 -20.99 11.24 4.64
CA LYS A 9 -20.77 11.15 3.20
C LYS A 9 -19.28 11.04 2.91
N PRO A 10 -18.79 9.90 2.37
CA PRO A 10 -17.37 9.71 2.05
C PRO A 10 -16.78 10.81 1.16
N ARG A 11 -17.60 11.39 0.27
CA ARG A 11 -17.24 12.49 -0.64
C ARG A 11 -16.92 13.80 0.07
N ASP A 12 -17.55 14.07 1.21
CA ASP A 12 -17.35 15.31 1.96
C ASP A 12 -16.05 15.29 2.77
N ARG A 13 -15.39 14.12 2.90
CA ARG A 13 -14.16 13.95 3.67
C ARG A 13 -13.05 14.82 3.09
N LEU A 14 -12.78 14.72 1.78
CA LEU A 14 -11.70 15.49 1.13
C LEU A 14 -11.95 17.00 1.20
N ILE A 15 -13.20 17.42 1.04
CA ILE A 15 -13.62 18.82 1.14
C ILE A 15 -13.44 19.32 2.58
N ALA A 16 -13.81 18.54 3.58
CA ALA A 16 -13.60 18.91 4.99
C ALA A 16 -12.10 19.08 5.34
N PHE A 17 -11.22 18.38 4.65
CA PHE A 17 -9.77 18.51 4.83
C PHE A 17 -9.16 19.68 4.04
N SER A 18 -9.85 20.30 3.07
CA SER A 18 -9.25 21.34 2.22
C SER A 18 -8.76 22.55 3.02
N GLY A 19 -9.50 22.99 4.04
CA GLY A 19 -9.07 24.11 4.89
C GLY A 19 -7.84 23.81 5.75
N ILE A 20 -7.66 22.54 6.15
CA ILE A 20 -6.44 22.11 6.86
C ILE A 20 -5.27 22.06 5.87
N VAL A 21 -5.51 21.53 4.68
CA VAL A 21 -4.51 21.44 3.61
C VAL A 21 -3.99 22.82 3.22
N GLU A 22 -4.86 23.83 3.09
CA GLU A 22 -4.44 25.21 2.81
C GLU A 22 -3.44 25.73 3.85
N HIS A 23 -3.67 25.47 5.14
CA HIS A 23 -2.74 25.88 6.19
C HIS A 23 -1.40 25.14 6.12
N PHE A 24 -1.42 23.84 5.86
CA PHE A 24 -0.17 23.07 5.70
C PHE A 24 0.56 23.42 4.39
N GLN A 25 -0.14 23.87 3.36
CA GLN A 25 0.47 24.33 2.12
C GLN A 25 1.32 25.59 2.34
N GLU A 26 0.98 26.43 3.32
CA GLU A 26 1.83 27.56 3.73
C GLU A 26 3.13 27.08 4.38
N VAL A 27 3.08 25.97 5.11
CA VAL A 27 4.24 25.36 5.78
C VAL A 27 5.12 24.57 4.79
N TRP A 28 4.51 23.91 3.81
CA TRP A 28 5.16 23.10 2.79
C TRP A 28 4.86 23.61 1.38
N PRO A 29 5.38 24.80 1.01
CA PRO A 29 5.03 25.45 -0.25
C PRO A 29 5.39 24.61 -1.48
N ASP A 30 6.45 23.82 -1.39
CA ASP A 30 6.95 22.99 -2.49
C ASP A 30 6.28 21.61 -2.57
N SER A 31 5.48 21.22 -1.57
CA SER A 31 4.76 19.94 -1.59
C SER A 31 3.37 20.10 -2.17
N LYS A 32 2.99 19.18 -3.06
CA LYS A 32 1.61 19.09 -3.56
C LYS A 32 0.80 18.14 -2.68
N TYR A 33 -0.46 18.50 -2.42
CA TYR A 33 -1.43 17.59 -1.81
C TYR A 33 -2.25 16.92 -2.92
N ILE A 34 -2.07 15.62 -3.10
CA ILE A 34 -2.62 14.83 -4.21
C ILE A 34 -3.40 13.66 -3.62
N ALA A 35 -4.69 13.58 -3.92
CA ALA A 35 -5.60 12.55 -3.40
C ALA A 35 -5.33 12.18 -1.93
N SER A 36 -5.31 13.18 -1.06
CA SER A 36 -5.10 13.01 0.38
C SER A 36 -3.68 12.65 0.87
N LEU A 37 -2.69 12.68 -0.03
CA LEU A 37 -1.28 12.42 0.27
C LEU A 37 -0.41 13.63 -0.08
N TRP A 38 0.65 13.86 0.69
CA TRP A 38 1.63 14.89 0.39
C TRP A 38 2.76 14.34 -0.47
N SER A 39 3.08 15.00 -1.58
CA SER A 39 4.09 14.52 -2.52
C SER A 39 5.48 14.36 -1.90
N HIS A 40 5.86 15.20 -0.93
CA HIS A 40 7.14 15.09 -0.23
C HIS A 40 7.22 13.90 0.75
N GLN A 41 6.08 13.30 1.11
CA GLN A 41 6.01 12.13 2.01
C GLN A 41 5.94 10.81 1.24
N LEU A 42 5.81 10.88 -0.08
CA LEU A 42 5.90 9.71 -0.94
C LEU A 42 7.36 9.20 -0.97
N PRO A 43 7.56 7.87 -0.99
CA PRO A 43 6.54 6.84 -1.14
C PRO A 43 5.96 6.31 0.19
N LYS A 44 6.54 6.68 1.35
CA LYS A 44 6.16 6.12 2.66
C LYS A 44 4.68 6.30 3.01
N SER A 45 4.07 7.41 2.61
CA SER A 45 2.64 7.67 2.86
C SER A 45 1.68 6.74 2.09
N LEU A 46 2.19 5.84 1.23
CA LEU A 46 1.40 4.79 0.58
C LEU A 46 1.20 3.56 1.47
N LEU A 47 1.99 3.41 2.53
CA LEU A 47 1.99 2.23 3.43
C LEU A 47 0.92 2.33 4.54
N TRP A 48 -0.24 2.88 4.20
CA TRP A 48 -1.38 2.96 5.10
C TRP A 48 -2.17 1.64 5.05
N HIS A 49 -2.81 1.26 6.14
CA HIS A 49 -3.75 0.13 6.19
C HIS A 49 -5.05 0.53 6.89
N SER A 50 -6.12 -0.17 6.56
CA SER A 50 -7.44 0.04 7.17
C SER A 50 -7.47 -0.48 8.61
N CYS A 51 -8.04 0.31 9.52
CA CYS A 51 -8.41 -0.15 10.87
C CYS A 51 -9.67 -1.03 10.86
N SER A 52 -10.35 -1.17 9.72
CA SER A 52 -11.59 -1.95 9.57
C SER A 52 -11.58 -2.67 8.21
N PRO A 53 -10.66 -3.63 8.00
CA PRO A 53 -10.48 -4.34 6.73
C PRO A 53 -11.69 -5.17 6.28
N SER A 54 -12.60 -5.49 7.22
CA SER A 54 -13.84 -6.23 6.94
C SER A 54 -14.92 -5.39 6.26
N GLU A 55 -14.75 -4.07 6.18
CA GLU A 55 -15.71 -3.19 5.52
C GLU A 55 -15.41 -3.10 4.02
N PRO A 56 -16.43 -3.15 3.14
CA PRO A 56 -16.22 -3.01 1.71
C PRO A 56 -15.87 -1.55 1.34
N ARG A 57 -15.27 -1.37 0.15
CA ARG A 57 -15.08 -0.03 -0.40
C ARG A 57 -16.44 0.66 -0.61
N PRO A 58 -16.50 2.00 -0.55
CA PRO A 58 -17.70 2.74 -0.90
C PRO A 58 -18.21 2.35 -2.30
N PRO A 59 -19.54 2.17 -2.49
CA PRO A 59 -20.10 1.70 -3.75
C PRO A 59 -19.93 2.68 -4.92
N SER A 60 -19.62 3.95 -4.61
CA SER A 60 -19.29 4.97 -5.60
C SER A 60 -17.83 5.38 -5.46
N TYR A 61 -17.15 5.57 -6.59
CA TYR A 61 -15.79 6.09 -6.63
C TYR A 61 -15.67 7.39 -5.80
N CYS A 62 -14.68 7.43 -4.90
CA CYS A 62 -14.38 8.57 -4.04
C CYS A 62 -12.95 9.08 -4.25
N ALA A 63 -11.99 8.16 -4.43
CA ALA A 63 -10.59 8.45 -4.69
C ALA A 63 -9.92 7.22 -5.36
N PRO A 64 -8.73 7.38 -5.97
CA PRO A 64 -7.93 6.29 -6.52
C PRO A 64 -7.57 5.24 -5.46
N SER A 65 -7.31 4.00 -5.87
CA SER A 65 -7.09 2.88 -4.92
C SER A 65 -5.90 3.06 -3.98
N TRP A 66 -4.85 3.77 -4.44
CA TRP A 66 -3.65 4.08 -3.66
C TRP A 66 -3.85 5.20 -2.62
N SER A 67 -4.98 5.90 -2.67
CA SER A 67 -5.35 6.94 -1.71
C SER A 67 -6.11 6.33 -0.54
N TRP A 68 -5.75 6.69 0.69
CA TRP A 68 -6.54 6.29 1.87
C TRP A 68 -7.96 6.83 1.86
N ALA A 69 -8.25 7.86 1.06
CA ALA A 69 -9.60 8.39 0.89
C ALA A 69 -10.50 7.47 0.04
N SER A 70 -9.96 6.37 -0.49
CA SER A 70 -10.72 5.36 -1.23
C SER A 70 -11.56 4.44 -0.33
N ILE A 71 -11.37 4.49 1.00
CA ILE A 71 -12.13 3.70 1.98
C ILE A 71 -12.82 4.58 3.02
N ASP A 72 -13.88 4.05 3.63
CA ASP A 72 -14.67 4.74 4.68
C ASP A 72 -14.36 4.21 6.09
N SER A 73 -13.08 4.05 6.38
CA SER A 73 -12.56 3.64 7.69
C SER A 73 -11.40 4.52 8.13
N GLY A 74 -11.04 4.41 9.41
CA GLY A 74 -9.77 4.90 9.90
C GLY A 74 -8.62 4.17 9.24
N VAL A 75 -7.49 4.87 9.07
CA VAL A 75 -6.24 4.27 8.59
C VAL A 75 -5.11 4.55 9.56
N GLU A 76 -4.20 3.58 9.64
CA GLU A 76 -2.95 3.60 10.38
C GLU A 76 -1.79 3.38 9.39
N ASN A 77 -0.58 3.80 9.76
CA ASN A 77 0.62 3.46 8.99
C ASN A 77 1.32 2.29 9.68
N PHE A 78 1.93 1.39 8.91
CA PHE A 78 2.71 0.26 9.46
C PHE A 78 3.81 0.67 10.44
N ASN A 79 4.31 1.91 10.34
CA ASN A 79 5.28 2.44 11.27
C ASN A 79 4.60 3.20 12.43
N GLY A 80 4.60 2.55 13.59
CA GLY A 80 4.46 3.19 14.90
C GLY A 80 5.66 4.07 15.27
N SER A 81 6.68 4.22 14.42
CA SER A 81 7.73 5.21 14.62
C SER A 81 7.26 6.58 14.13
N GLN A 82 7.08 7.48 15.09
CA GLN A 82 6.96 8.91 14.82
C GLN A 82 8.21 9.32 14.03
N SER A 83 8.09 9.50 12.71
CA SER A 83 9.10 10.24 11.96
C SER A 83 8.91 11.71 12.31
N CYS A 84 9.57 12.12 13.40
CA CYS A 84 9.72 13.50 13.78
C CYS A 84 10.51 14.21 12.68
N TYR A 85 9.83 15.11 11.95
CA TYR A 85 10.49 16.16 11.17
C TYR A 85 11.18 17.11 12.16
N GLY A 86 12.40 16.76 12.55
CA GLY A 86 13.32 17.59 13.31
C GLY A 86 14.73 17.23 12.86
N MET A 87 15.57 18.24 12.60
CA MET A 87 16.98 18.01 12.31
C MET A 87 17.60 17.24 13.49
N VAL A 88 17.95 15.98 13.27
CA VAL A 88 18.67 15.16 14.24
C VAL A 88 20.11 15.67 14.27
N HIS A 89 20.59 16.10 15.43
CA HIS A 89 22.02 16.34 15.62
C HIS A 89 22.74 15.01 15.42
N LEU A 90 23.83 15.01 14.63
CA LEU A 90 24.61 13.80 14.31
C LEU A 90 25.12 13.02 15.55
N GLU A 91 25.02 13.62 16.73
CA GLU A 91 25.47 13.09 18.02
C GLU A 91 24.37 12.31 18.79
N ASP A 92 23.11 12.35 18.35
CA ASP A 92 21.97 11.63 18.97
C ASP A 92 21.59 10.33 18.22
N ILE A 93 22.42 9.89 17.28
CA ILE A 93 22.21 8.62 16.57
C ILE A 93 22.63 7.47 17.49
N ASP A 94 21.65 6.85 18.14
CA ASP A 94 21.83 5.58 18.85
C ASP A 94 22.26 4.49 17.84
N GLU A 95 23.33 3.73 18.14
CA GLU A 95 23.97 2.74 17.25
C GLU A 95 23.10 1.50 16.92
N GLY A 96 21.77 1.58 17.09
CA GLY A 96 20.82 0.49 16.86
C GLY A 96 19.51 0.89 16.18
N GLN A 97 19.42 2.08 15.58
CA GLN A 97 18.22 2.47 14.80
C GLN A 97 18.21 1.77 13.44
N ASP A 98 17.23 0.90 13.21
CA ASP A 98 16.92 0.38 11.88
C ASP A 98 16.45 1.52 10.97
N TYR A 99 17.33 1.93 10.06
CA TYR A 99 16.99 2.94 9.07
C TYR A 99 16.06 2.35 8.01
N GLU A 100 14.82 2.85 7.97
CA GLU A 100 13.89 2.56 6.89
C GLU A 100 14.17 3.46 5.68
N TYR A 101 14.59 2.87 4.57
CA TYR A 101 14.85 3.56 3.31
C TYR A 101 13.82 3.19 2.23
N ALA A 102 13.49 4.15 1.38
CA ALA A 102 12.65 3.92 0.21
C ALA A 102 13.43 3.12 -0.85
N VAL A 103 12.80 2.09 -1.39
CA VAL A 103 13.34 1.24 -2.46
C VAL A 103 12.66 1.54 -3.80
N CYS A 104 11.44 2.09 -3.78
CA CYS A 104 10.76 2.53 -5.00
C CYS A 104 10.96 4.03 -5.28
N VAL A 105 10.75 4.41 -6.54
CA VAL A 105 10.80 5.79 -7.01
C VAL A 105 9.43 6.19 -7.53
N VAL A 106 8.87 7.29 -7.01
CA VAL A 106 7.63 7.87 -7.54
C VAL A 106 7.98 8.72 -8.76
N GLN A 107 7.59 8.25 -9.95
CA GLN A 107 7.83 8.95 -11.22
C GLN A 107 6.76 10.00 -11.50
N PHE A 108 5.51 9.69 -11.15
CA PHE A 108 4.38 10.57 -11.41
C PHE A 108 3.25 10.30 -10.41
N CYS A 109 2.59 11.34 -9.93
CA CYS A 109 1.40 11.23 -9.10
C CYS A 109 0.46 12.37 -9.47
N ASN A 110 -0.79 12.05 -9.80
CA ASN A 110 -1.82 13.04 -10.12
C ASN A 110 -3.21 12.57 -9.71
N ALA A 111 -4.07 13.52 -9.38
CA ALA A 111 -5.49 13.29 -9.15
C ALA A 111 -6.29 14.45 -9.77
N GLU A 112 -7.30 14.10 -10.57
CA GLU A 112 -8.20 15.04 -11.19
C GLU A 112 -9.36 15.34 -10.25
N THR A 113 -9.71 16.61 -10.10
CA THR A 113 -10.84 17.05 -9.30
C THR A 113 -11.88 17.76 -10.15
N ASN A 114 -13.16 17.52 -9.89
CA ASN A 114 -14.25 18.27 -10.51
C ASN A 114 -14.42 19.67 -9.87
N THR A 115 -15.37 20.45 -10.39
CA THR A 115 -15.72 21.79 -9.89
C THR A 115 -16.20 21.81 -8.43
N HIS A 116 -16.57 20.66 -7.88
CA HIS A 116 -17.02 20.50 -6.50
C HIS A 116 -15.89 20.02 -5.56
N GLY A 117 -14.67 19.84 -6.08
CA GLY A 117 -13.53 19.36 -5.31
C GLY A 117 -13.52 17.83 -5.10
N GLU A 118 -14.42 17.10 -5.74
CA GLU A 118 -14.43 15.64 -5.69
C GLU A 118 -13.38 15.08 -6.65
N ILE A 119 -12.66 14.05 -6.23
CA ILE A 119 -11.69 13.37 -7.10
C ILE A 119 -12.47 12.50 -8.09
N THR A 120 -12.22 12.71 -9.38
CA THR A 120 -12.86 11.97 -10.47
C THR A 120 -11.97 10.91 -11.07
N ASN A 121 -10.65 11.09 -10.97
CA ASN A 121 -9.67 10.15 -11.47
C ASN A 121 -8.32 10.39 -10.78
N GLY A 122 -7.41 9.42 -10.83
CA GLY A 122 -6.04 9.63 -10.40
C GLY A 122 -5.15 8.46 -10.79
N CYS A 123 -3.86 8.76 -10.84
CA CYS A 123 -2.84 7.85 -11.34
C CYS A 123 -1.56 8.07 -10.55
N LEU A 124 -0.94 6.97 -10.13
CA LEU A 124 0.37 6.92 -9.51
C LEU A 124 1.26 6.02 -10.36
N ILE A 125 2.41 6.53 -10.79
CA ILE A 125 3.41 5.77 -11.53
C ILE A 125 4.62 5.60 -10.64
N LEU A 126 5.00 4.35 -10.42
CA LEU A 126 6.14 3.95 -9.60
C LEU A 126 7.11 3.15 -10.45
N ASP A 127 8.40 3.36 -10.20
CA ASP A 127 9.38 2.32 -10.46
C ASP A 127 9.61 1.53 -9.18
N ALA A 128 9.32 0.24 -9.20
CA ALA A 128 9.41 -0.61 -8.04
C ALA A 128 9.83 -2.04 -8.41
N ASN A 129 10.44 -2.72 -7.44
CA ASN A 129 10.64 -4.17 -7.51
C ASN A 129 9.30 -4.87 -7.30
N LEU A 130 8.84 -5.57 -8.33
CA LEU A 130 7.59 -6.30 -8.32
C LEU A 130 7.86 -7.79 -8.14
N TRP A 131 7.19 -8.40 -7.16
CA TRP A 131 7.30 -9.82 -6.87
C TRP A 131 5.93 -10.49 -6.95
N LYS A 132 5.79 -11.49 -7.82
CA LYS A 132 4.55 -12.27 -7.92
C LYS A 132 4.42 -13.26 -6.75
N ALA A 133 3.31 -13.21 -6.04
CA ALA A 133 3.03 -14.05 -4.88
C ALA A 133 1.58 -14.57 -4.89
N VAL A 134 1.25 -15.50 -4.00
CA VAL A 134 -0.12 -15.93 -3.73
C VAL A 134 -0.55 -15.42 -2.35
N TRP A 135 -1.68 -14.73 -2.33
CA TRP A 135 -2.32 -14.24 -1.12
C TRP A 135 -3.33 -15.27 -0.61
N ASP A 136 -3.20 -15.68 0.66
CA ASP A 136 -4.27 -16.36 1.40
C ASP A 136 -4.92 -15.39 2.42
N PRO A 137 -6.13 -14.89 2.15
CA PRO A 137 -6.82 -13.94 3.04
C PRO A 137 -7.40 -14.59 4.30
N VAL A 138 -7.53 -15.92 4.36
CA VAL A 138 -8.03 -16.63 5.55
C VAL A 138 -6.92 -16.77 6.60
N GLN A 139 -5.67 -16.87 6.15
CA GLN A 139 -4.51 -16.98 7.03
C GLN A 139 -3.75 -15.67 7.21
N GLU A 140 -4.06 -14.61 6.44
CA GLU A 140 -3.32 -13.34 6.38
C GLU A 140 -1.83 -13.53 6.04
N VAL A 141 -1.52 -14.57 5.27
CA VAL A 141 -0.15 -15.03 4.95
C VAL A 141 0.14 -14.87 3.46
N LEU A 142 1.39 -14.52 3.14
CA LEU A 142 1.96 -14.59 1.80
C LEU A 142 2.78 -15.86 1.60
N THR A 143 2.60 -16.49 0.45
CA THR A 143 3.41 -17.63 0.00
C THR A 143 3.93 -17.39 -1.42
N ASP A 144 5.15 -17.84 -1.69
CA ASP A 144 5.73 -17.79 -3.03
C ASP A 144 5.03 -18.76 -3.99
N VAL A 145 4.92 -18.37 -5.27
CA VAL A 145 4.29 -19.16 -6.35
C VAL A 145 4.83 -20.60 -6.46
N PRO A 146 6.15 -20.87 -6.32
CA PRO A 146 6.68 -22.24 -6.33
C PRO A 146 6.25 -23.10 -5.13
N SER A 147 5.90 -22.47 -3.99
CA SER A 147 5.50 -23.13 -2.74
C SER A 147 4.05 -23.61 -2.72
N VAL A 148 3.24 -23.19 -3.71
CA VAL A 148 1.82 -23.55 -3.85
C VAL A 148 1.64 -25.07 -4.06
N GLN A 149 2.60 -25.75 -4.69
CA GLN A 149 2.50 -27.19 -4.97
C GLN A 149 2.64 -28.08 -3.72
N THR A 150 3.33 -27.63 -2.67
CA THR A 150 3.47 -28.37 -1.40
C THR A 150 2.31 -28.10 -0.44
N TYR A 151 1.73 -26.90 -0.49
CA TYR A 151 0.58 -26.50 0.35
C TYR A 151 -0.70 -27.29 0.06
N HIS A 152 -1.01 -27.55 -1.22
CA HIS A 152 -2.24 -28.26 -1.61
C HIS A 152 -2.31 -29.74 -1.16
N SER A 153 -1.21 -30.33 -0.69
CA SER A 153 -1.20 -31.71 -0.18
C SER A 153 -1.57 -31.82 1.30
N ALA A 154 -1.41 -30.74 2.08
CA ALA A 154 -1.69 -30.74 3.50
C ALA A 154 -3.10 -30.17 3.77
N LYS A 155 -4.09 -31.05 3.94
CA LYS A 155 -5.34 -30.69 4.63
C LYS A 155 -4.98 -30.27 6.06
N ILE A 156 -4.85 -28.97 6.32
CA ILE A 156 -4.66 -28.44 7.68
C ILE A 156 -5.99 -27.84 8.14
N SER A 157 -6.52 -28.43 9.21
CA SER A 157 -7.73 -27.97 9.92
C SER A 157 -7.53 -26.55 10.47
N PRO A 158 -8.62 -25.77 10.65
CA PRO A 158 -8.53 -24.38 11.09
C PRO A 158 -8.04 -24.34 12.54
N LEU A 159 -6.75 -24.07 12.73
CA LEU A 159 -6.19 -23.69 14.02
C LEU A 159 -6.33 -22.18 14.14
N VAL A 160 -7.42 -21.77 14.78
CA VAL A 160 -7.55 -20.47 15.41
C VAL A 160 -6.36 -20.32 16.36
N SER A 161 -5.47 -19.36 16.10
CA SER A 161 -4.50 -18.92 17.08
C SER A 161 -4.61 -17.41 17.22
N GLU A 162 -5.19 -16.99 18.35
CA GLU A 162 -4.88 -15.71 18.94
C GLU A 162 -3.35 -15.55 18.99
N LYS A 163 -2.84 -14.40 18.52
CA LYS A 163 -1.45 -13.94 18.72
C LYS A 163 -0.36 -14.99 18.44
N GLY A 164 0.05 -15.09 17.19
CA GLY A 164 1.29 -15.79 16.86
C GLY A 164 1.56 -15.76 15.37
N VAL A 165 2.74 -15.24 15.01
CA VAL A 165 3.35 -15.41 13.69
C VAL A 165 3.29 -16.90 13.35
N THR A 166 2.54 -17.28 12.32
CA THR A 166 2.50 -18.67 11.87
C THR A 166 3.85 -18.99 11.22
N GLU A 167 4.50 -20.03 11.71
CA GLU A 167 5.89 -20.44 11.40
C GLU A 167 6.15 -20.78 9.91
N HIS A 168 5.17 -20.63 9.02
CA HIS A 168 5.23 -21.05 7.62
C HIS A 168 4.89 -19.93 6.61
N GLY A 169 4.61 -18.71 7.09
CA GLY A 169 4.31 -17.56 6.23
C GLY A 169 5.51 -16.64 6.01
N MET A 170 5.67 -16.12 4.79
CA MET A 170 6.74 -15.18 4.43
C MET A 170 6.61 -13.81 5.11
N GLY A 171 5.40 -13.46 5.55
CA GLY A 171 5.08 -12.19 6.20
C GLY A 171 3.58 -12.00 6.40
N THR A 172 3.20 -10.82 6.87
CA THR A 172 1.80 -10.42 7.13
C THR A 172 1.25 -9.54 6.03
N VAL A 173 -0.04 -9.69 5.72
CA VAL A 173 -0.78 -8.84 4.77
C VAL A 173 -1.99 -8.21 5.44
N SER A 174 -2.27 -6.96 5.09
CA SER A 174 -3.48 -6.27 5.50
C SER A 174 -4.20 -5.73 4.28
N CYS A 175 -5.47 -6.09 4.12
CA CYS A 175 -6.30 -5.55 3.03
C CYS A 175 -6.85 -4.16 3.37
N ASP A 176 -7.08 -3.36 2.32
CA ASP A 176 -7.72 -2.05 2.47
C ASP A 176 -9.21 -2.19 2.84
N ALA A 177 -9.86 -3.17 2.23
CA ALA A 177 -11.31 -3.37 2.30
C ALA A 177 -11.70 -4.81 1.96
N ALA A 178 -12.94 -5.17 2.31
CA ALA A 178 -13.57 -6.42 1.93
C ALA A 178 -14.05 -6.39 0.47
N GLU A 179 -13.30 -7.04 -0.41
CA GLU A 179 -13.53 -7.12 -1.84
C GLU A 179 -13.34 -8.57 -2.30
N PRO A 180 -13.94 -9.02 -3.42
CA PRO A 180 -13.83 -10.42 -3.85
C PRO A 180 -12.38 -10.93 -3.91
N ILE A 181 -11.44 -10.08 -4.33
CA ILE A 181 -10.02 -10.42 -4.43
C ILE A 181 -9.28 -10.45 -3.10
N SER A 182 -9.78 -9.75 -2.08
CA SER A 182 -9.24 -9.80 -0.72
C SER A 182 -9.91 -10.88 0.13
N GLN A 183 -10.85 -11.65 -0.44
CA GLN A 183 -11.59 -12.72 0.23
C GLN A 183 -11.32 -14.11 -0.36
N GLU A 184 -10.68 -14.18 -1.51
CA GLU A 184 -10.32 -15.43 -2.19
C GLU A 184 -8.81 -15.58 -2.33
N ILE A 185 -8.33 -16.82 -2.31
CA ILE A 185 -6.92 -17.11 -2.60
C ILE A 185 -6.64 -16.74 -4.06
N GLY A 186 -5.64 -15.89 -4.28
CA GLY A 186 -5.37 -15.33 -5.60
C GLY A 186 -3.92 -14.96 -5.84
N GLU A 187 -3.57 -14.85 -7.12
CA GLU A 187 -2.27 -14.30 -7.53
C GLU A 187 -2.26 -12.78 -7.32
N VAL A 188 -1.24 -12.29 -6.62
CA VAL A 188 -1.01 -10.87 -6.37
C VAL A 188 0.40 -10.48 -6.78
N TYR A 189 0.61 -9.18 -6.91
CA TYR A 189 1.92 -8.59 -7.13
C TYR A 189 2.29 -7.73 -5.92
N LEU A 190 3.47 -7.96 -5.38
CA LEU A 190 4.02 -7.25 -4.24
C LEU A 190 4.99 -6.19 -4.76
N ALA A 191 4.65 -4.92 -4.64
CA ALA A 191 5.56 -3.82 -4.97
C ALA A 191 6.27 -3.35 -3.70
N ILE A 192 7.59 -3.54 -3.65
CA ILE A 192 8.40 -3.16 -2.49
C ILE A 192 8.54 -1.63 -2.46
N VAL A 193 8.15 -1.01 -1.34
CA VAL A 193 8.17 0.45 -1.17
C VAL A 193 9.32 0.87 -0.28
N THR A 194 9.44 0.26 0.89
CA THR A 194 10.52 0.54 1.84
C THR A 194 11.14 -0.76 2.37
N ALA A 195 12.37 -0.63 2.84
CA ALA A 195 13.11 -1.71 3.46
C ALA A 195 13.82 -1.21 4.72
N THR A 196 13.98 -2.13 5.67
CA THR A 196 14.80 -2.02 6.87
C THR A 196 15.80 -3.17 6.87
N SER A 197 16.67 -3.28 7.88
CA SER A 197 17.57 -4.44 7.97
C SER A 197 16.82 -5.76 8.23
N GLU A 198 15.63 -5.69 8.84
CA GLU A 198 14.89 -6.88 9.29
C GLU A 198 13.59 -7.13 8.51
N ALA A 199 13.11 -6.17 7.72
CA ALA A 199 11.82 -6.27 7.07
C ALA A 199 11.69 -5.46 5.76
N LEU A 200 10.82 -5.94 4.88
CA LEU A 200 10.36 -5.24 3.67
C LEU A 200 8.90 -4.84 3.83
N PHE A 201 8.57 -3.61 3.43
CA PHE A 201 7.20 -3.12 3.41
C PHE A 201 6.81 -2.70 2.00
N GLY A 202 5.57 -2.95 1.64
CA GLY A 202 5.13 -2.65 0.30
C GLY A 202 3.64 -2.75 0.07
N LEU A 203 3.27 -2.61 -1.20
CA LEU A 203 1.91 -2.60 -1.68
C LEU A 203 1.55 -3.97 -2.23
N VAL A 204 0.33 -4.42 -1.96
CA VAL A 204 -0.31 -5.56 -2.60
C VAL A 204 -1.15 -5.05 -3.75
N LEU A 205 -0.81 -5.53 -4.95
CA LEU A 205 -1.33 -5.06 -6.22
C LEU A 205 -2.01 -6.19 -6.99
N VAL A 206 -3.09 -5.84 -7.68
CA VAL A 206 -3.82 -6.72 -8.60
C VAL A 206 -3.79 -6.10 -9.97
N LEU A 207 -3.58 -6.91 -11.01
CA LEU A 207 -3.62 -6.43 -12.38
C LEU A 207 -5.01 -5.87 -12.73
N ALA A 208 -5.07 -4.62 -13.15
CA ALA A 208 -6.29 -3.99 -13.65
C ALA A 208 -6.58 -4.56 -15.06
N THR A 209 -7.57 -5.45 -15.16
CA THR A 209 -7.99 -6.03 -16.44
C THR A 209 -8.82 -5.03 -17.23
N ASN A 210 -8.19 -4.07 -17.91
CA ASN A 210 -8.91 -3.19 -18.83
C ASN A 210 -8.49 -3.41 -20.30
N LYS A 211 -9.40 -4.06 -21.03
CA LYS A 211 -9.54 -3.87 -22.49
C LYS A 211 -9.90 -2.40 -22.73
N ILE A 212 -9.24 -1.77 -23.70
CA ILE A 212 -9.43 -0.40 -24.21
C ILE A 212 -8.48 0.63 -23.57
N THR A 213 -7.21 0.60 -23.98
CA THR A 213 -6.30 1.76 -23.88
C THR A 213 -6.57 2.69 -25.06
N ASN A 214 -7.02 3.91 -24.78
CA ASN A 214 -7.27 4.94 -25.79
C ASN A 214 -6.11 5.94 -25.86
N THR A 215 -4.86 5.44 -25.84
CA THR A 215 -3.64 6.24 -26.07
C THR A 215 -2.46 5.30 -26.30
N GLN A 216 -1.61 5.60 -27.29
CA GLN A 216 -0.47 4.76 -27.69
C GLN A 216 0.62 4.62 -26.60
N GLU A 217 0.64 5.55 -25.63
CA GLU A 217 1.58 5.54 -24.48
C GLU A 217 1.11 4.64 -23.32
N ASP A 218 -0.20 4.45 -23.13
CA ASP A 218 -0.75 3.58 -22.07
C ASP A 218 -0.64 2.08 -22.40
N ALA A 219 -0.24 1.72 -23.62
CA ALA A 219 -0.25 0.35 -24.11
C ALA A 219 0.87 -0.54 -23.52
N PHE A 220 1.87 0.04 -22.86
CA PHE A 220 3.08 -0.69 -22.40
C PHE A 220 3.28 -0.71 -20.89
N ILE A 221 2.46 0.02 -20.12
CA ILE A 221 2.58 0.08 -18.67
C ILE A 221 1.47 -0.77 -18.05
N ASN A 222 1.87 -1.81 -17.31
CA ASN A 222 0.92 -2.62 -16.56
C ASN A 222 0.21 -1.75 -15.52
N SER A 223 -1.12 -1.73 -15.60
CA SER A 223 -1.97 -1.01 -14.67
C SER A 223 -2.42 -1.94 -13.55
N PHE A 224 -2.39 -1.46 -12.33
CA PHE A 224 -2.72 -2.22 -11.13
C PHE A 224 -3.71 -1.46 -10.25
N HIS A 225 -4.51 -2.22 -9.50
CA HIS A 225 -5.27 -1.72 -8.36
C HIS A 225 -4.52 -2.05 -7.07
N HIS A 226 -4.42 -1.06 -6.19
CA HIS A 226 -3.97 -1.25 -4.82
C HIS A 226 -5.08 -1.91 -4.00
N VAL A 227 -4.76 -3.02 -3.32
CA VAL A 227 -5.75 -3.80 -2.55
C VAL A 227 -5.36 -3.98 -1.08
N GLY A 228 -4.16 -3.57 -0.71
CA GLY A 228 -3.63 -3.74 0.62
C GLY A 228 -2.14 -3.51 0.67
N VAL A 229 -1.57 -3.77 1.83
CA VAL A 229 -0.17 -3.56 2.13
C VAL A 229 0.40 -4.79 2.83
N PHE A 230 1.71 -5.01 2.70
CA PHE A 230 2.37 -6.17 3.27
C PHE A 230 3.61 -5.79 4.07
N ALA A 231 3.99 -6.67 5.00
CA ALA A 231 5.25 -6.64 5.71
C ALA A 231 5.89 -8.04 5.70
N LEU A 232 7.07 -8.17 5.09
CA LEU A 232 7.84 -9.42 5.09
C LEU A 232 9.01 -9.33 6.06
N SER A 233 9.28 -10.40 6.80
CA SER A 233 10.46 -10.47 7.67
C SER A 233 11.63 -11.10 6.92
N LEU A 234 12.80 -10.46 6.95
CA LEU A 234 14.02 -10.87 6.23
C LEU A 234 14.83 -11.94 6.99
N LYS A 235 14.21 -12.81 7.78
CA LYS A 235 14.92 -13.89 8.49
C LYS A 235 15.51 -14.90 7.48
N THR A 236 16.78 -14.69 7.13
CA THR A 236 17.78 -15.51 6.42
C THR A 236 17.41 -16.24 5.11
N ASP A 237 16.19 -16.78 4.94
CA ASP A 237 15.77 -17.47 3.71
C ASP A 237 15.11 -16.53 2.68
N VAL A 238 14.45 -15.46 3.14
CA VAL A 238 13.78 -14.50 2.25
C VAL A 238 14.79 -13.60 1.54
N ASP A 239 15.93 -13.29 2.18
CA ASP A 239 16.85 -12.23 1.75
C ASP A 239 17.47 -12.44 0.36
N ASP A 240 17.49 -13.68 -0.14
CA ASP A 240 17.96 -14.02 -1.49
C ASP A 240 16.83 -14.33 -2.48
N THR A 241 15.67 -14.82 -2.03
CA THR A 241 14.58 -15.21 -2.93
C THR A 241 13.93 -13.99 -3.58
N TRP A 242 13.71 -12.91 -2.81
CA TRP A 242 13.11 -11.69 -3.35
C TRP A 242 14.05 -10.96 -4.30
N LYS A 243 15.37 -10.93 -4.03
CA LYS A 243 16.36 -10.30 -4.91
C LYS A 243 16.45 -10.99 -6.27
N ASN A 244 16.28 -12.31 -6.29
CA ASN A 244 16.36 -13.11 -7.51
C ASN A 244 15.02 -13.24 -8.26
N SER A 245 13.89 -13.06 -7.57
CA SER A 245 12.54 -13.28 -8.13
C SER A 245 11.76 -11.99 -8.37
N SER A 246 12.21 -10.86 -7.82
CA SER A 246 11.63 -9.55 -8.11
C SER A 246 12.21 -8.96 -9.38
N GLU A 247 11.35 -8.34 -10.18
CA GLU A 247 11.74 -7.62 -11.39
C GLU A 247 11.49 -6.13 -11.19
N TYR A 248 12.48 -5.30 -11.54
CA TYR A 248 12.30 -3.85 -11.53
C TYR A 248 11.39 -3.44 -12.68
N GLN A 249 10.22 -2.91 -12.36
CA GLN A 249 9.19 -2.57 -13.35
C GLN A 249 8.69 -1.15 -13.17
N HIS A 250 8.37 -0.53 -14.31
CA HIS A 250 7.60 0.71 -14.37
C HIS A 250 6.11 0.35 -14.32
N ILE A 251 5.44 0.70 -13.23
CA ILE A 251 4.06 0.29 -12.95
C ILE A 251 3.14 1.50 -12.77
N LYS A 252 1.87 1.33 -13.16
CA LYS A 252 0.82 2.33 -13.00
C LYS A 252 -0.22 1.82 -12.01
N ILE A 253 -0.58 2.62 -11.02
CA ILE A 253 -1.61 2.31 -10.03
C ILE A 253 -2.77 3.29 -10.20
N ILE A 254 -3.99 2.75 -10.30
CA ILE A 254 -5.25 3.47 -10.55
C ILE A 254 -6.29 3.19 -9.45
#